data_AF-A0A1T5HBE5-F1
#
_entry.id   AF-A0A1T5HBE5-F1
#
_cell.length_a   1.000
_cell.length_b   1.000
_cell.length_c   1.000
_cell.angle_alpha   90.00
_cell.angle_beta   90.00
_cell.angle_gamma   90.00
#
_symmetry.space_group_name_H-M   'P 1'
#
loop_
_entity.id
_entity.type
_entity.pdbx_description
1 polymer ?
#
loop_
_entity_poly.entity_id
_entity_poly.type
_entity_poly.pdbx_seq_one_letter_code
_entity_poly.pdbx_strand_id
1 'polypeptide(L)'
;MRMQSRDIVVIGSSAGGVPALKELVKSFDKDLAASVFIVQHLTADKTSYLPQILSSHGPLPAVHPQDGEKIRKGTIYVAPPDHHMIIEDGHILIKRGPKENNFRPSVDALMRSAAYWYGSRVIAAVLTGYLSDGSSGLWSVQQFGGVTIVQSPEDSSYPDMPRNALEYVDADYILPLKDIGPLVNQLTVEPAGPGQRQDQLLKTRMKAEIEIAAQKNALSKGINHMGEKTELTCPECGGALTRFEEGPNVRFRCHTGHGFSSSALWAGITESVETKLWQAMRSMEEGILFLEQAVTRCEISGNKTEARSFEEKADILRVRSKALLEFIYSQGQVNDLTIS
;
A
#
# COMPACT_ATOMS: atom_id res chain seq x y z
N MET A 1 -7.22 36.91 -10.78
CA MET A 1 -6.54 35.79 -10.10
C MET A 1 -5.59 35.14 -11.11
N ARG A 2 -4.29 34.96 -10.79
CA ARG A 2 -3.43 34.11 -11.63
C ARG A 2 -4.01 32.70 -11.56
N MET A 3 -4.48 32.16 -12.68
CA MET A 3 -4.82 30.74 -12.78
C MET A 3 -3.56 29.94 -12.47
N GLN A 4 -3.62 29.10 -11.45
CA GLN A 4 -2.52 28.22 -11.07
C GLN A 4 -2.45 27.10 -12.10
N SER A 5 -1.25 26.63 -12.47
CA SER A 5 -1.09 25.49 -13.39
C SER A 5 -1.23 24.17 -12.63
N ARG A 6 -1.47 23.06 -13.36
CA ARG A 6 -1.43 21.73 -12.76
C ARG A 6 0.02 21.30 -12.55
N ASP A 7 0.54 21.49 -11.34
CA ASP A 7 1.97 21.35 -11.05
C ASP A 7 2.33 20.28 -10.03
N ILE A 8 1.36 19.43 -9.67
CA ILE A 8 1.55 18.27 -8.79
C ILE A 8 1.10 17.01 -9.51
N VAL A 9 2.06 16.14 -9.85
CA VAL A 9 1.79 14.86 -10.51
C VAL A 9 2.05 13.74 -9.50
N VAL A 10 1.04 12.94 -9.16
CA VAL A 10 1.17 11.80 -8.24
C VAL A 10 0.92 10.48 -8.98
N ILE A 11 1.81 9.52 -8.83
CA ILE A 11 1.79 8.28 -9.60
C ILE A 11 1.94 7.09 -8.66
N GLY A 12 1.04 6.12 -8.79
CA GLY A 12 1.06 4.86 -8.07
C GLY A 12 1.31 3.67 -8.98
N SER A 13 2.14 2.72 -8.53
CA SER A 13 2.38 1.46 -9.23
C SER A 13 2.81 0.33 -8.28
N SER A 14 2.65 -0.91 -8.72
CA SER A 14 3.05 -2.10 -7.94
C SER A 14 3.74 -3.14 -8.84
N ALA A 15 3.22 -4.36 -8.94
CA ALA A 15 3.74 -5.37 -9.86
C ALA A 15 3.77 -4.85 -11.32
N GLY A 16 4.91 -5.03 -11.99
CA GLY A 16 5.17 -4.45 -13.32
C GLY A 16 5.46 -2.95 -13.33
N GLY A 17 5.44 -2.27 -12.17
CA GLY A 17 5.57 -0.82 -12.09
C GLY A 17 6.94 -0.28 -12.46
N VAL A 18 8.04 -0.94 -12.08
CA VAL A 18 9.40 -0.49 -12.43
C VAL A 18 9.63 -0.35 -13.94
N PRO A 19 9.36 -1.36 -14.80
CA PRO A 19 9.48 -1.18 -16.24
C PRO A 19 8.48 -0.13 -16.78
N ALA A 20 7.27 -0.06 -16.22
CA ALA A 20 6.29 0.94 -16.65
C ALA A 20 6.75 2.38 -16.37
N LEU A 21 7.25 2.64 -15.16
CA LEU A 21 7.79 3.92 -14.74
C LEU A 21 9.01 4.32 -15.57
N LYS A 22 9.89 3.37 -15.91
CA LYS A 22 11.04 3.64 -16.79
C LYS A 22 10.60 4.14 -18.16
N GLU A 23 9.55 3.57 -18.72
CA GLU A 23 9.02 4.01 -20.02
C GLU A 23 8.33 5.37 -19.90
N LEU A 24 7.54 5.55 -18.84
CA LEU A 24 6.85 6.81 -18.58
C LEU A 24 7.82 7.99 -18.47
N VAL A 25 8.85 7.89 -17.64
CA VAL A 25 9.76 9.02 -17.38
C VAL A 25 10.61 9.43 -18.59
N LYS A 26 10.78 8.54 -19.59
CA LYS A 26 11.44 8.90 -20.86
C LYS A 26 10.69 9.95 -21.65
N SER A 27 9.36 9.95 -21.52
CA SER A 27 8.47 10.80 -22.30
C SER A 27 8.21 12.16 -21.65
N PHE A 28 8.73 12.41 -20.45
CA PHE A 28 8.60 13.72 -19.82
C PHE A 28 9.46 14.79 -20.50
N ASP A 29 8.97 16.02 -20.50
CA ASP A 29 9.76 17.17 -20.96
C ASP A 29 10.86 17.52 -19.96
N LYS A 30 12.01 17.99 -20.46
CA LYS A 30 13.16 18.37 -19.62
C LYS A 30 12.84 19.56 -18.70
N ASP A 31 11.95 20.43 -19.14
CA ASP A 31 11.50 21.65 -18.46
C ASP A 31 10.07 21.50 -17.90
N LEU A 32 9.65 20.25 -17.62
CA LEU A 32 8.33 19.93 -17.05
C LEU A 32 7.96 20.90 -15.92
N ALA A 33 6.85 21.63 -16.10
CA ALA A 33 6.41 22.70 -15.22
C ALA A 33 5.74 22.21 -13.91
N ALA A 34 6.04 20.99 -13.49
CA ALA A 34 5.43 20.27 -12.38
C ALA A 34 6.47 19.51 -11.54
N SER A 35 6.03 19.06 -10.37
CA SER A 35 6.78 18.12 -9.52
C SER A 35 6.10 16.76 -9.57
N VAL A 36 6.87 15.69 -9.73
CA VAL A 36 6.34 14.33 -9.87
C VAL A 36 6.63 13.55 -8.59
N PHE A 37 5.64 12.83 -8.09
CA PHE A 37 5.70 12.05 -6.86
C PHE A 37 5.28 10.63 -7.16
N ILE A 38 6.15 9.66 -6.89
CA ILE A 38 5.96 8.27 -7.26
C ILE A 38 5.96 7.40 -6.01
N VAL A 39 4.90 6.61 -5.88
CA VAL A 39 4.86 5.45 -4.99
C VAL A 39 4.95 4.19 -5.84
N GLN A 40 5.97 3.38 -5.55
CA GLN A 40 6.14 2.04 -6.06
C GLN A 40 6.15 1.09 -4.85
N HIS A 41 5.28 0.09 -4.84
CA HIS A 41 5.33 -0.93 -3.79
C HIS A 41 6.62 -1.74 -3.91
N LEU A 42 7.40 -1.73 -2.84
CA LEU A 42 8.67 -2.45 -2.71
C LEU A 42 8.71 -3.11 -1.34
N THR A 43 9.47 -4.20 -1.21
CA THR A 43 9.74 -4.84 0.07
C THR A 43 10.47 -3.88 1.02
N ALA A 44 10.02 -3.79 2.28
CA ALA A 44 10.54 -2.86 3.28
C ALA A 44 12.05 -2.98 3.55
N ASP A 45 12.59 -4.20 3.48
CA ASP A 45 13.96 -4.50 3.95
C ASP A 45 15.05 -4.25 2.90
N LYS A 46 14.71 -3.70 1.73
CA LYS A 46 15.67 -3.50 0.63
C LYS A 46 15.90 -2.02 0.37
N THR A 47 17.17 -1.66 0.22
CA THR A 47 17.54 -0.37 -0.38
C THR A 47 16.93 -0.25 -1.77
N SER A 48 16.19 0.82 -2.01
CA SER A 48 15.63 1.11 -3.32
C SER A 48 16.62 1.90 -4.17
N TYR A 49 16.91 1.37 -5.35
CA TYR A 49 17.68 2.07 -6.39
C TYR A 49 16.77 2.70 -7.45
N LEU A 50 15.46 2.76 -7.18
CA LEU A 50 14.49 3.28 -8.14
C LEU A 50 14.80 4.72 -8.58
N PRO A 51 15.18 5.67 -7.70
CA PRO A 51 15.60 7.01 -8.14
C PRO A 51 16.73 7.00 -9.18
N GLN A 52 17.75 6.17 -8.99
CA GLN A 52 18.89 6.06 -9.91
C GLN A 52 18.46 5.44 -11.25
N ILE A 53 17.56 4.46 -11.20
CA ILE A 53 16.98 3.85 -12.40
C ILE A 53 16.18 4.90 -13.18
N LEU A 54 15.31 5.67 -12.53
CA LEU A 54 14.49 6.67 -13.22
C LEU A 54 15.33 7.83 -13.76
N SER A 55 16.31 8.32 -12.99
CA SER A 55 17.24 9.38 -13.41
C SER A 55 18.08 9.01 -14.64
N SER A 56 18.36 7.71 -14.84
CA SER A 56 19.12 7.23 -16.00
C SER A 56 18.27 6.99 -17.24
N HIS A 57 16.93 7.04 -17.12
CA HIS A 57 16.01 6.77 -18.23
C HIS A 57 15.18 7.98 -18.62
N GLY A 58 15.01 8.99 -17.75
CA GLY A 58 14.28 10.21 -18.06
C GLY A 58 15.16 11.47 -18.05
N PRO A 59 14.65 12.61 -18.54
CA PRO A 59 15.39 13.87 -18.53
C PRO A 59 15.36 14.60 -17.18
N LEU A 60 14.51 14.16 -16.25
CA LEU A 60 14.36 14.76 -14.91
C LEU A 60 15.15 13.96 -13.86
N PRO A 61 15.79 14.64 -12.89
CA PRO A 61 16.41 13.97 -11.76
C PRO A 61 15.33 13.32 -10.88
N ALA A 62 15.60 12.10 -10.42
CA ALA A 62 14.78 11.39 -9.45
C ALA A 62 15.54 11.18 -8.14
N VAL A 63 14.88 11.42 -7.00
CA VAL A 63 15.48 11.34 -5.65
C VAL A 63 14.51 10.72 -4.65
N HIS A 64 15.05 10.13 -3.57
CA HIS A 64 14.29 9.97 -2.34
C HIS A 64 14.28 11.33 -1.61
N PRO A 65 13.10 11.90 -1.31
CA PRO A 65 13.03 13.17 -0.58
C PRO A 65 13.44 13.00 0.87
N GLN A 66 13.94 14.08 1.47
CA GLN A 66 14.12 14.17 2.92
C GLN A 66 12.82 14.60 3.60
N ASP A 67 12.62 14.19 4.86
CA ASP A 67 11.46 14.63 5.63
C ASP A 67 11.49 16.15 5.84
N GLY A 68 10.40 16.83 5.49
CA GLY A 68 10.29 18.29 5.51
C GLY A 68 10.94 18.99 4.30
N GLU A 69 11.37 18.26 3.28
CA GLU A 69 11.96 18.86 2.08
C GLU A 69 10.94 19.72 1.32
N LYS A 70 11.38 20.90 0.83
CA LYS A 70 10.56 21.75 -0.04
C LYS A 70 10.38 21.11 -1.42
N ILE A 71 9.16 21.18 -1.92
CA ILE A 71 8.81 20.71 -3.27
C ILE A 71 9.49 21.58 -4.33
N ARG A 72 10.16 20.95 -5.28
CA ARG A 72 10.79 21.59 -6.44
C ARG A 72 10.24 21.02 -7.75
N LYS A 73 9.88 21.92 -8.67
CA LYS A 73 9.49 21.55 -10.04
C LYS A 73 10.66 20.93 -10.80
N GLY A 74 10.35 20.13 -11.83
CA GLY A 74 11.33 19.42 -12.62
C GLY A 74 12.08 18.34 -11.84
N THR A 75 11.48 17.82 -10.75
CA THR A 75 12.06 16.76 -9.92
C THR A 75 11.06 15.62 -9.76
N ILE A 76 11.55 14.39 -9.82
CA ILE A 76 10.81 13.19 -9.50
C ILE A 76 11.17 12.75 -8.07
N TYR A 77 10.18 12.76 -7.19
CA TYR A 77 10.30 12.29 -5.82
C TYR A 77 9.76 10.88 -5.73
N VAL A 78 10.60 9.94 -5.30
CA VAL A 78 10.22 8.54 -5.12
C VAL A 78 10.10 8.26 -3.64
N ALA A 79 8.95 7.74 -3.21
CA ALA A 79 8.76 7.35 -1.82
C ALA A 79 9.81 6.32 -1.38
N PRO A 80 10.49 6.52 -0.24
CA PRO A 80 11.42 5.53 0.28
C PRO A 80 10.66 4.30 0.82
N PRO A 81 11.24 3.09 0.75
CA PRO A 81 10.65 1.90 1.35
C PRO A 81 10.31 2.07 2.83
N ASP A 82 9.24 1.42 3.28
CA ASP A 82 8.74 1.43 4.65
C ASP A 82 8.37 2.82 5.22
N HIS A 83 8.19 3.83 4.37
CA HIS A 83 7.70 5.14 4.78
C HIS A 83 6.63 5.67 3.83
N HIS A 84 5.55 6.25 4.36
CA HIS A 84 4.61 7.01 3.56
C HIS A 84 5.26 8.33 3.12
N MET A 85 5.09 8.67 1.84
CA MET A 85 5.37 10.00 1.30
C MET A 85 4.06 10.78 1.26
N ILE A 86 4.00 11.85 2.04
CA ILE A 86 2.82 12.71 2.23
C ILE A 86 3.22 14.11 1.78
N ILE A 87 2.33 14.81 1.08
CA ILE A 87 2.56 16.19 0.67
C ILE A 87 1.71 17.12 1.54
N GLU A 88 2.33 18.13 2.12
CA GLU A 88 1.69 19.10 3.02
C GLU A 88 2.26 20.50 2.76
N ASP A 89 1.41 21.44 2.34
CA ASP A 89 1.72 22.88 2.21
C ASP A 89 3.13 23.21 1.67
N GLY A 90 3.44 22.71 0.47
CA GLY A 90 4.73 22.97 -0.19
C GLY A 90 5.90 22.11 0.27
N HIS A 91 5.67 21.16 1.19
CA HIS A 91 6.68 20.27 1.75
C HIS A 91 6.33 18.80 1.55
N ILE A 92 7.36 17.96 1.57
CA ILE A 92 7.28 16.51 1.48
C ILE A 92 7.59 15.95 2.86
N LEU A 93 6.67 15.15 3.39
CA LEU A 93 6.82 14.48 4.68
C LEU A 93 7.06 13.00 4.45
N ILE A 94 8.10 12.47 5.09
CA ILE A 94 8.45 11.05 5.06
C ILE A 94 8.19 10.47 6.44
N LYS A 95 7.08 9.77 6.57
CA LYS A 95 6.53 9.34 7.86
C LYS A 95 6.27 7.85 7.89
N ARG A 96 6.58 7.20 9.00
CA ARG A 96 6.37 5.76 9.21
C ARG A 96 5.05 5.50 9.94
N GLY A 97 3.96 6.07 9.40
CA GLY A 97 2.59 5.87 9.89
C GLY A 97 2.13 4.41 9.75
N PRO A 98 0.95 4.06 10.28
CA PRO A 98 0.42 2.71 10.11
C PRO A 98 0.19 2.41 8.63
N LYS A 99 0.42 1.17 8.21
CA LYS A 99 0.23 0.73 6.83
C LYS A 99 -1.20 0.99 6.35
N GLU A 100 -1.32 1.23 5.05
CA GLU A 100 -2.59 1.38 4.36
C GLU A 100 -2.63 0.42 3.17
N ASN A 101 -3.71 -0.35 3.06
CA ASN A 101 -3.87 -1.45 2.11
C ASN A 101 -2.72 -2.48 2.18
N ASN A 102 -2.20 -2.74 3.38
CA ASN A 102 -1.00 -3.56 3.64
C ASN A 102 0.33 -2.95 3.15
N PHE A 103 0.33 -1.73 2.61
CA PHE A 103 1.51 -1.09 2.05
C PHE A 103 1.99 0.12 2.86
N ARG A 104 3.30 0.30 2.83
CA ARG A 104 4.03 1.48 3.29
C ARG A 104 5.33 1.58 2.49
N PRO A 105 5.46 2.51 1.52
CA PRO A 105 4.51 3.57 1.14
C PRO A 105 3.19 3.05 0.56
N SER A 106 2.12 3.84 0.72
CA SER A 106 0.81 3.62 0.10
C SER A 106 0.53 4.73 -0.92
N VAL A 107 -0.01 4.33 -2.06
CA VAL A 107 -0.47 5.21 -3.14
C VAL A 107 -1.65 6.06 -2.66
N ASP A 108 -2.62 5.46 -1.97
CA ASP A 108 -3.77 6.16 -1.41
C ASP A 108 -3.36 7.31 -0.50
N ALA A 109 -2.37 7.09 0.38
CA ALA A 109 -1.87 8.13 1.28
C ALA A 109 -1.25 9.32 0.52
N LEU A 110 -0.45 9.05 -0.52
CA LEU A 110 0.13 10.09 -1.37
C LEU A 110 -0.96 10.89 -2.09
N MET A 111 -1.83 10.20 -2.83
CA MET A 111 -2.87 10.83 -3.64
C MET A 111 -3.86 11.62 -2.79
N ARG A 112 -4.28 11.08 -1.63
CA ARG A 112 -5.16 11.77 -0.67
C ARG A 112 -4.53 13.06 -0.17
N SER A 113 -3.26 13.03 0.22
CA SER A 113 -2.57 14.23 0.71
C SER A 113 -2.42 15.30 -0.37
N ALA A 114 -2.10 14.90 -1.61
CA ALA A 114 -2.04 15.79 -2.76
C ALA A 114 -3.41 16.43 -3.06
N ALA A 115 -4.48 15.62 -3.12
CA ALA A 115 -5.83 16.09 -3.35
C ALA A 115 -6.26 17.13 -2.31
N TYR A 116 -6.02 16.86 -1.02
CA TYR A 116 -6.41 17.73 0.07
C TYR A 116 -5.72 19.11 0.01
N TRP A 117 -4.42 19.15 -0.28
CA TRP A 117 -3.63 20.40 -0.26
C TRP A 117 -3.61 21.15 -1.59
N TYR A 118 -3.73 20.46 -2.72
CA TYR A 118 -3.54 21.04 -4.05
C TYR A 118 -4.77 21.00 -4.95
N GLY A 119 -5.78 20.19 -4.60
CA GLY A 119 -7.06 20.11 -5.29
C GLY A 119 -6.93 19.97 -6.81
N SER A 120 -7.50 20.93 -7.54
CA SER A 120 -7.54 20.91 -9.01
C SER A 120 -6.19 21.05 -9.72
N ARG A 121 -5.10 21.28 -8.99
CA ARG A 121 -3.74 21.29 -9.52
C ARG A 121 -3.12 19.90 -9.64
N VAL A 122 -3.78 18.88 -9.07
CA VAL A 122 -3.27 17.51 -9.04
C VAL A 122 -3.59 16.79 -10.34
N ILE A 123 -2.61 16.09 -10.88
CA ILE A 123 -2.75 15.05 -11.89
C ILE A 123 -2.36 13.73 -11.21
N ALA A 124 -3.26 12.76 -11.17
CA ALA A 124 -3.03 11.48 -10.51
C ALA A 124 -3.10 10.34 -11.51
N ALA A 125 -2.11 9.45 -11.48
CA ALA A 125 -2.04 8.28 -12.34
C ALA A 125 -1.93 6.97 -11.54
N VAL A 126 -2.80 6.01 -11.83
CA VAL A 126 -2.71 4.62 -11.35
C VAL A 126 -2.22 3.74 -12.49
N LEU A 127 -1.09 3.05 -12.28
CA LEU A 127 -0.48 2.15 -13.25
C LEU A 127 -0.69 0.68 -12.85
N THR A 128 -0.12 -0.23 -13.64
CA THR A 128 -0.03 -1.67 -13.38
C THR A 128 0.32 -2.02 -11.92
N GLY A 129 -0.35 -3.04 -11.41
CA GLY A 129 -0.17 -3.51 -10.04
C GLY A 129 -1.22 -4.53 -9.60
N TYR A 130 -0.97 -5.13 -8.44
CA TYR A 130 -1.94 -6.00 -7.75
C TYR A 130 -2.78 -5.22 -6.74
N LEU A 131 -3.91 -5.83 -6.34
CA LEU A 131 -4.84 -5.30 -5.33
C LEU A 131 -5.41 -3.94 -5.75
N SER A 132 -5.71 -3.06 -4.78
CA SER A 132 -6.54 -1.88 -5.03
C SER A 132 -5.94 -0.57 -4.51
N ASP A 133 -4.69 -0.54 -4.05
CA ASP A 133 -4.09 0.69 -3.51
C ASP A 133 -3.94 1.73 -4.63
N GLY A 134 -4.40 2.95 -4.36
CA GLY A 134 -4.55 4.01 -5.34
C GLY A 134 -6.01 4.28 -5.74
N SER A 135 -6.94 3.35 -5.51
CA SER A 135 -8.35 3.53 -5.89
C SER A 135 -9.06 4.61 -5.05
N SER A 136 -8.89 4.57 -3.72
CA SER A 136 -9.47 5.58 -2.81
C SER A 136 -8.73 6.93 -2.93
N GLY A 137 -7.43 6.87 -3.19
CA GLY A 137 -6.60 8.02 -3.50
C GLY A 137 -7.06 8.74 -4.76
N LEU A 138 -7.28 8.00 -5.85
CA LEU A 138 -7.75 8.52 -7.12
C LEU A 138 -9.17 9.09 -7.01
N TRP A 139 -10.04 8.42 -6.26
CA TRP A 139 -11.37 8.94 -5.92
C TRP A 139 -11.26 10.28 -5.19
N SER A 140 -10.35 10.38 -4.20
CA SER A 140 -10.09 11.63 -3.47
C SER A 140 -9.63 12.76 -4.40
N VAL A 141 -8.79 12.45 -5.39
CA VAL A 141 -8.33 13.43 -6.39
C VAL A 141 -9.49 13.92 -7.24
N GLN A 142 -10.35 13.01 -7.75
CA GLN A 142 -11.54 13.36 -8.52
C GLN A 142 -12.48 14.25 -7.70
N GLN A 143 -12.75 13.87 -6.43
CA GLN A 143 -13.61 14.67 -5.56
C GLN A 143 -13.07 16.07 -5.34
N PHE A 144 -11.75 16.30 -5.35
CA PHE A 144 -11.17 17.62 -5.16
C PHE A 144 -10.90 18.37 -6.48
N GLY A 145 -11.41 17.84 -7.61
CA GLY A 145 -11.33 18.45 -8.94
C GLY A 145 -9.98 18.31 -9.64
N GLY A 146 -9.12 17.40 -9.17
CA GLY A 146 -7.90 17.03 -9.88
C GLY A 146 -8.19 16.13 -11.08
N VAL A 147 -7.19 15.92 -11.93
CA VAL A 147 -7.29 15.05 -13.11
C VAL A 147 -6.86 13.65 -12.74
N THR A 148 -7.61 12.66 -13.22
CA THR A 148 -7.42 11.24 -12.94
C THR A 148 -7.07 10.48 -14.21
N ILE A 149 -5.99 9.69 -14.16
CA ILE A 149 -5.49 8.88 -15.26
C ILE A 149 -5.35 7.45 -14.76
N VAL A 150 -5.84 6.50 -15.53
CA VAL A 150 -5.64 5.07 -15.27
C VAL A 150 -4.97 4.43 -16.48
N GLN A 151 -3.93 3.64 -16.25
CA GLN A 151 -3.36 2.81 -17.30
C GLN A 151 -4.44 1.84 -17.79
N SER A 152 -4.62 1.71 -19.10
CA SER A 152 -5.55 0.75 -19.70
C SER A 152 -5.26 -0.65 -19.14
N PRO A 153 -6.27 -1.35 -18.58
CA PRO A 153 -6.10 -2.72 -18.08
C PRO A 153 -5.55 -3.69 -19.15
N GLU A 154 -5.85 -3.45 -20.42
CA GLU A 154 -5.39 -4.25 -21.56
C GLU A 154 -3.89 -4.07 -21.86
N ASP A 155 -3.32 -2.92 -21.50
CA ASP A 155 -1.90 -2.59 -21.64
C ASP A 155 -1.10 -2.87 -20.34
N SER A 156 -1.79 -3.21 -19.26
CA SER A 156 -1.18 -3.41 -17.94
C SER A 156 -0.67 -4.85 -17.78
N SER A 157 0.59 -5.01 -17.35
CA SER A 157 1.15 -6.35 -17.06
C SER A 157 0.41 -7.04 -15.91
N TYR A 158 -0.07 -6.26 -14.94
CA TYR A 158 -0.90 -6.71 -13.83
C TYR A 158 -2.10 -5.76 -13.74
N PRO A 159 -3.28 -6.17 -14.23
CA PRO A 159 -4.40 -5.26 -14.46
C PRO A 159 -5.27 -5.01 -13.24
N ASP A 160 -5.05 -5.71 -12.12
CA ASP A 160 -5.91 -5.62 -10.93
C ASP A 160 -6.01 -4.19 -10.40
N MET A 161 -4.87 -3.52 -10.17
CA MET A 161 -4.85 -2.17 -9.60
C MET A 161 -5.54 -1.14 -10.51
N PRO A 162 -5.30 -1.11 -11.83
CA PRO A 162 -6.11 -0.34 -12.77
C PRO A 162 -7.61 -0.69 -12.79
N ARG A 163 -7.96 -1.98 -12.82
CA ARG A 163 -9.37 -2.44 -12.81
C ARG A 163 -10.09 -1.98 -11.55
N ASN A 164 -9.47 -2.18 -10.40
CA ASN A 164 -10.01 -1.71 -9.12
C ASN A 164 -10.21 -0.19 -9.15
N ALA A 165 -9.26 0.60 -9.65
CA ALA A 165 -9.44 2.05 -9.74
C ALA A 165 -10.68 2.45 -10.59
N LEU A 166 -10.91 1.76 -11.70
CA LEU A 166 -12.04 2.00 -12.61
C LEU A 166 -13.40 1.54 -12.06
N GLU A 167 -13.44 0.65 -11.07
CA GLU A 167 -14.69 0.28 -10.40
C GLU A 167 -15.26 1.44 -9.57
N TYR A 168 -14.40 2.36 -9.10
CA TYR A 168 -14.77 3.38 -8.13
C TYR A 168 -14.63 4.81 -8.63
N VAL A 169 -13.89 5.01 -9.73
CA VAL A 169 -13.61 6.33 -10.32
C VAL A 169 -13.93 6.31 -11.79
N ASP A 170 -14.78 7.24 -12.22
CA ASP A 170 -14.94 7.58 -13.63
C ASP A 170 -13.73 8.39 -14.09
N ALA A 171 -12.64 7.69 -14.45
CA ALA A 171 -11.36 8.31 -14.74
C ALA A 171 -11.45 9.24 -15.96
N ASP A 172 -10.86 10.43 -15.86
CA ASP A 172 -10.86 11.40 -16.98
C ASP A 172 -10.15 10.82 -18.22
N TYR A 173 -9.14 9.98 -18.00
CA TYR A 173 -8.36 9.33 -19.05
C TYR A 173 -8.05 7.87 -18.72
N ILE A 174 -8.34 6.99 -19.68
CA ILE A 174 -7.92 5.58 -19.67
C ILE A 174 -7.02 5.38 -20.87
N LEU A 175 -5.72 5.20 -20.65
CA LEU A 175 -4.71 5.27 -21.71
C LEU A 175 -3.70 4.14 -21.64
N PRO A 176 -3.18 3.65 -22.77
CA PRO A 176 -1.98 2.80 -22.76
C PRO A 176 -0.80 3.61 -22.21
N LEU A 177 0.16 2.92 -21.59
CA LEU A 177 1.28 3.52 -20.86
C LEU A 177 2.03 4.58 -21.67
N LYS A 178 2.27 4.31 -22.96
CA LYS A 178 3.02 5.19 -23.87
C LYS A 178 2.40 6.59 -24.04
N ASP A 179 1.09 6.72 -23.81
CA ASP A 179 0.35 7.96 -24.03
C ASP A 179 0.18 8.77 -22.72
N ILE A 180 0.45 8.17 -21.56
CA ILE A 180 0.29 8.82 -20.25
C ILE A 180 1.28 9.97 -20.08
N GLY A 181 2.56 9.78 -20.39
CA GLY A 181 3.57 10.82 -20.18
C GLY A 181 3.42 12.03 -21.12
N PRO A 182 3.15 11.85 -22.43
CA PRO A 182 2.77 12.95 -23.32
C PRO A 182 1.54 13.72 -22.81
N LEU A 183 0.53 13.03 -22.29
CA LEU A 183 -0.62 13.68 -21.68
C LEU A 183 -0.22 14.49 -20.43
N VAL A 184 0.64 13.95 -19.57
CA VAL A 184 1.15 14.68 -18.39
C VAL A 184 1.85 15.97 -18.82
N ASN A 185 2.74 15.93 -19.83
CA ASN A 185 3.40 17.13 -20.34
C ASN A 185 2.37 18.20 -20.75
N GLN A 186 1.36 17.82 -21.53
CA GLN A 186 0.28 18.72 -21.95
C GLN A 186 -0.49 19.30 -20.76
N LEU A 187 -0.96 18.45 -19.84
CA LEU A 187 -1.81 18.89 -18.73
C LEU A 187 -1.10 19.85 -17.77
N THR A 188 0.24 19.76 -17.66
CA THR A 188 1.01 20.60 -16.72
C THR A 188 1.16 22.06 -17.17
N VAL A 189 1.01 22.34 -18.46
CA VAL A 189 1.01 23.71 -19.00
C VAL A 189 -0.40 24.30 -19.08
N GLU A 190 -1.43 23.47 -18.95
CA GLU A 190 -2.80 23.92 -18.87
C GLU A 190 -3.13 24.53 -17.48
N PRO A 191 -4.04 25.52 -17.43
CA PRO A 191 -4.49 26.05 -16.17
C PRO A 191 -5.31 25.02 -15.38
N ALA A 192 -5.08 24.96 -14.08
CA ALA A 192 -5.91 24.19 -13.16
C ALA A 192 -7.36 24.72 -13.18
N GLY A 193 -8.31 23.80 -13.12
CA GLY A 193 -9.74 24.13 -13.03
C GLY A 193 -10.06 24.88 -11.73
N PRO A 194 -11.27 25.46 -11.61
CA PRO A 194 -11.71 26.05 -10.36
C PRO A 194 -11.68 25.00 -9.25
N GLY A 195 -11.21 25.39 -8.06
CA GLY A 195 -11.22 24.49 -6.91
C GLY A 195 -12.64 24.06 -6.57
N GLN A 196 -12.86 22.76 -6.35
CA GLN A 196 -14.19 22.25 -6.02
C GLN A 196 -14.52 22.47 -4.54
N ARG A 197 -15.74 22.95 -4.27
CA ARG A 197 -16.23 23.11 -2.91
C ARG A 197 -16.63 21.75 -2.35
N GLN A 198 -15.87 21.28 -1.37
CA GLN A 198 -16.15 20.01 -0.69
C GLN A 198 -17.04 20.21 0.53
N ASP A 199 -17.79 19.16 0.84
CA ASP A 199 -18.46 19.01 2.13
C ASP A 199 -17.44 19.07 3.28
N GLN A 200 -17.83 19.72 4.37
CA GLN A 200 -16.99 19.94 5.54
C GLN A 200 -16.67 18.62 6.25
N LEU A 201 -17.60 17.65 6.23
CA LEU A 201 -17.38 16.33 6.80
C LEU A 201 -16.29 15.58 6.03
N LEU A 202 -16.37 15.56 4.69
CA LEU A 202 -15.37 14.95 3.81
C LEU A 202 -13.97 15.52 4.08
N LYS A 203 -13.84 16.86 4.12
CA LYS A 203 -12.57 17.53 4.44
C LYS A 203 -12.04 17.16 5.82
N THR A 204 -12.90 17.12 6.83
CA THR A 204 -12.50 16.79 8.21
C THR A 204 -12.00 15.36 8.32
N ARG A 205 -12.71 14.41 7.71
CA ARG A 205 -12.31 13.00 7.66
C ARG A 205 -11.00 12.83 6.90
N MET A 206 -10.89 13.40 5.71
CA MET A 206 -9.69 13.29 4.88
C MET A 206 -8.45 13.86 5.60
N LYS A 207 -8.59 15.00 6.29
CA LYS A 207 -7.53 15.55 7.13
C LYS A 207 -7.11 14.57 8.22
N ALA A 208 -8.06 13.93 8.91
CA ALA A 208 -7.75 12.95 9.94
C ALA A 208 -6.98 11.74 9.35
N GLU A 209 -7.34 11.26 8.15
CA GLU A 209 -6.62 10.17 7.49
C GLU A 209 -5.19 10.54 7.11
N ILE A 210 -4.97 11.74 6.58
CA ILE A 210 -3.62 12.26 6.27
C ILE A 210 -2.79 12.34 7.54
N GLU A 211 -3.38 12.84 8.63
CA GLU A 211 -2.70 12.95 9.92
C GLU A 211 -2.33 11.59 10.51
N ILE A 212 -3.18 10.58 10.36
CA ILE A 212 -2.89 9.20 10.76
C ILE A 212 -1.70 8.65 9.98
N ALA A 213 -1.72 8.79 8.65
CA ALA A 213 -0.60 8.37 7.79
C ALA A 213 0.70 9.12 8.16
N ALA A 214 0.60 10.36 8.63
CA ALA A 214 1.72 11.18 9.10
C ALA A 214 2.17 10.88 10.54
N GLN A 215 1.87 9.69 11.09
CA GLN A 215 2.22 9.23 12.45
C GLN A 215 1.52 9.96 13.61
N LYS A 216 0.40 10.65 13.39
CA LYS A 216 -0.42 11.13 14.53
C LYS A 216 -1.34 9.99 15.01
N ASN A 217 -1.43 9.80 16.32
CA ASN A 217 -2.22 8.72 16.92
C ASN A 217 -3.68 8.70 16.42
N ALA A 218 -4.11 7.58 15.81
CA ALA A 218 -5.47 7.46 15.27
C ALA A 218 -6.58 7.56 16.32
N LEU A 219 -6.32 7.05 17.54
CA LEU A 219 -7.26 7.15 18.66
C LEU A 219 -7.55 8.61 19.04
N SER A 220 -6.54 9.48 19.06
CA SER A 220 -6.72 10.89 19.42
C SER A 220 -7.41 11.70 18.32
N LYS A 221 -7.55 11.13 17.10
CA LYS A 221 -8.27 11.74 15.99
C LYS A 221 -9.74 11.33 15.89
N GLY A 222 -10.21 10.44 16.78
CA GLY A 222 -11.62 10.07 16.89
C GLY A 222 -12.20 9.37 15.65
N ILE A 223 -11.36 8.91 14.71
CA ILE A 223 -11.82 8.35 13.43
C ILE A 223 -12.69 7.10 13.62
N ASN A 224 -12.44 6.34 14.69
CA ASN A 224 -13.22 5.17 15.09
C ASN A 224 -14.70 5.47 15.42
N HIS A 225 -15.05 6.74 15.62
CA HIS A 225 -16.43 7.18 15.88
C HIS A 225 -17.10 7.76 14.63
N MET A 226 -16.39 7.86 13.51
CA MET A 226 -16.87 8.43 12.25
C MET A 226 -17.36 7.38 11.25
N GLY A 227 -17.52 6.12 11.68
CA GLY A 227 -17.94 5.01 10.83
C GLY A 227 -18.68 3.93 11.63
N GLU A 228 -19.12 2.89 10.93
CA GLU A 228 -19.87 1.77 11.48
C GLU A 228 -18.94 0.77 12.18
N LYS A 229 -19.32 0.26 13.35
CA LYS A 229 -18.55 -0.77 14.05
C LYS A 229 -18.76 -2.13 13.40
N THR A 230 -17.67 -2.89 13.27
CA THR A 230 -17.71 -4.24 12.72
C THR A 230 -17.24 -5.26 13.74
N GLU A 231 -17.58 -6.53 13.51
CA GLU A 231 -17.06 -7.67 14.27
C GLU A 231 -15.68 -8.14 13.77
N LEU A 232 -15.14 -7.49 12.73
CA LEU A 232 -13.86 -7.84 12.14
C LEU A 232 -12.68 -7.27 12.95
N THR A 233 -11.56 -7.99 12.91
CA THR A 233 -10.31 -7.57 13.55
C THR A 233 -9.23 -7.31 12.52
N CYS A 234 -8.37 -6.34 12.84
CA CYS A 234 -7.23 -5.97 12.02
C CYS A 234 -6.23 -7.12 11.95
N PRO A 235 -5.85 -7.63 10.76
CA PRO A 235 -4.91 -8.74 10.64
C PRO A 235 -3.50 -8.37 11.13
N GLU A 236 -3.13 -7.09 11.11
CA GLU A 236 -1.83 -6.57 11.53
C GLU A 236 -1.72 -6.39 13.05
N CYS A 237 -2.79 -6.02 13.75
CA CYS A 237 -2.70 -5.64 15.18
C CYS A 237 -3.77 -6.25 16.09
N GLY A 238 -4.72 -7.04 15.56
CA GLY A 238 -5.83 -7.64 16.31
C GLY A 238 -6.91 -6.65 16.80
N GLY A 239 -6.78 -5.36 16.49
CA GLY A 239 -7.73 -4.34 16.93
C GLY A 239 -9.05 -4.37 16.15
N ALA A 240 -10.16 -4.02 16.80
CA ALA A 240 -11.47 -3.93 16.14
C ALA A 240 -11.45 -2.94 14.96
N LEU A 241 -12.12 -3.32 13.87
CA LEU A 241 -12.24 -2.51 12.67
C LEU A 241 -13.54 -1.70 12.66
N THR A 242 -13.41 -0.45 12.20
CA THR A 242 -14.54 0.42 11.84
C THR A 242 -14.62 0.50 10.32
N ARG A 243 -15.84 0.35 9.77
CA ARG A 243 -16.15 0.46 8.35
C ARG A 243 -16.56 1.89 8.01
N PHE A 244 -16.14 2.36 6.85
CA PHE A 244 -16.48 3.64 6.27
C PHE A 244 -16.98 3.42 4.84
N GLU A 245 -17.99 4.20 4.45
CA GLU A 245 -18.49 4.25 3.09
C GLU A 245 -18.05 5.57 2.44
N GLU A 246 -17.52 5.48 1.23
CA GLU A 246 -16.91 6.56 0.44
C GLU A 246 -17.52 6.54 -0.97
N GLY A 247 -18.79 6.90 -1.08
CA GLY A 247 -19.55 6.67 -2.31
C GLY A 247 -19.62 5.17 -2.60
N PRO A 248 -19.09 4.66 -3.72
CA PRO A 248 -19.04 3.23 -4.00
C PRO A 248 -17.96 2.47 -3.20
N ASN A 249 -17.02 3.19 -2.57
CA ASN A 249 -15.90 2.57 -1.86
C ASN A 249 -16.29 2.14 -0.44
N VAL A 250 -15.87 0.92 -0.05
CA VAL A 250 -15.92 0.46 1.34
C VAL A 250 -14.51 0.33 1.89
N ARG A 251 -14.27 0.95 3.04
CA ARG A 251 -12.96 0.98 3.69
C ARG A 251 -13.05 0.60 5.16
N PHE A 252 -11.98 0.03 5.68
CA PHE A 252 -11.86 -0.39 7.07
C PHE A 252 -10.69 0.31 7.72
N ARG A 253 -10.84 0.68 9.00
CA ARG A 253 -9.75 1.24 9.79
C ARG A 253 -9.74 0.67 11.20
N CYS A 254 -8.55 0.33 11.70
CA CYS A 254 -8.39 -0.10 13.09
C CYS A 254 -8.05 1.08 14.00
N HIS A 255 -8.17 0.88 15.32
CA HIS A 255 -7.89 1.93 16.30
C HIS A 255 -6.43 2.40 16.36
N THR A 256 -5.48 1.59 15.87
CA THR A 256 -4.07 1.97 15.73
C THR A 256 -3.78 2.71 14.43
N GLY A 257 -4.73 2.73 13.49
CA GLY A 257 -4.72 3.53 12.27
C GLY A 257 -4.48 2.78 10.97
N HIS A 258 -4.22 1.45 11.00
CA HIS A 258 -4.15 0.64 9.78
C HIS A 258 -5.45 0.77 8.97
N GLY A 259 -5.32 1.04 7.68
CA GLY A 259 -6.43 1.20 6.75
C GLY A 259 -6.44 0.09 5.70
N PHE A 260 -7.62 -0.34 5.26
CA PHE A 260 -7.77 -1.41 4.26
C PHE A 260 -8.96 -1.13 3.35
N SER A 261 -8.81 -1.40 2.06
CA SER A 261 -9.92 -1.76 1.17
C SER A 261 -10.41 -3.18 1.49
N SER A 262 -11.55 -3.58 0.95
CA SER A 262 -12.08 -4.94 1.11
C SER A 262 -11.09 -6.01 0.61
N SER A 263 -10.50 -5.82 -0.57
CA SER A 263 -9.53 -6.75 -1.16
C SER A 263 -8.24 -6.81 -0.36
N ALA A 264 -7.73 -5.66 0.11
CA ALA A 264 -6.54 -5.63 0.96
C ALA A 264 -6.79 -6.26 2.34
N LEU A 265 -7.98 -6.07 2.92
CA LEU A 265 -8.35 -6.71 4.18
C LEU A 265 -8.37 -8.24 4.03
N TRP A 266 -9.00 -8.74 2.96
CA TRP A 266 -9.02 -10.18 2.67
C TRP A 266 -7.61 -10.76 2.46
N ALA A 267 -6.77 -10.07 1.69
CA ALA A 267 -5.37 -10.46 1.49
C ALA A 267 -4.62 -10.51 2.83
N GLY A 268 -4.78 -9.49 3.68
CA GLY A 268 -4.14 -9.44 5.00
C GLY A 268 -4.65 -10.52 5.96
N ILE A 269 -5.94 -10.86 5.92
CA ILE A 269 -6.51 -11.98 6.69
C ILE A 269 -5.88 -13.29 6.24
N THR A 270 -5.79 -13.52 4.93
CA THR A 270 -5.21 -14.74 4.34
C THR A 270 -3.74 -14.88 4.73
N GLU A 271 -2.95 -13.81 4.58
CA GLU A 271 -1.54 -13.78 4.98
C GLU A 271 -1.36 -14.00 6.51
N SER A 272 -2.27 -13.46 7.33
CA SER A 272 -2.27 -13.68 8.78
C SER A 272 -2.52 -15.15 9.14
N VAL A 273 -3.41 -15.83 8.40
CA VAL A 273 -3.67 -17.27 8.58
C VAL A 273 -2.42 -18.07 8.22
N GLU A 274 -1.83 -17.83 7.04
CA GLU A 274 -0.61 -18.53 6.62
C GLU A 274 0.53 -18.36 7.62
N THR A 275 0.77 -17.13 8.07
CA THR A 275 1.81 -16.85 9.07
C THR A 275 1.60 -17.64 10.37
N LYS A 276 0.35 -17.71 10.86
CA LYS A 276 0.02 -18.45 12.09
C LYS A 276 0.16 -19.96 11.93
N LEU A 277 -0.14 -20.51 10.74
CA LEU A 277 0.08 -21.93 10.45
C LEU A 277 1.57 -22.27 10.51
N TRP A 278 2.42 -21.46 9.88
CA TRP A 278 3.88 -21.62 9.95
C TRP A 278 4.42 -21.48 11.38
N GLN A 279 3.91 -20.52 12.16
CA GLN A 279 4.28 -20.36 13.57
C GLN A 279 3.88 -21.59 14.41
N ALA A 280 2.66 -22.10 14.24
CA ALA A 280 2.20 -23.28 14.95
C ALA A 280 3.06 -24.51 14.61
N MET A 281 3.40 -24.70 13.33
CA MET A 281 4.27 -25.78 12.88
C MET A 281 5.66 -25.68 13.51
N ARG A 282 6.28 -24.49 13.47
CA ARG A 282 7.56 -24.23 14.13
C ARG A 282 7.52 -24.51 15.63
N SER A 283 6.47 -24.08 16.33
CA SER A 283 6.31 -24.35 17.77
C SER A 283 6.17 -25.84 18.07
N MET A 284 5.54 -26.63 17.18
CA MET A 284 5.49 -28.09 17.32
C MET A 284 6.88 -28.71 17.14
N GLU A 285 7.65 -28.28 16.14
CA GLU A 285 9.02 -28.77 15.90
C GLU A 285 9.97 -28.44 17.07
N GLU A 286 9.91 -27.22 17.59
CA GLU A 286 10.66 -26.81 18.79
C GLU A 286 10.26 -27.67 20.02
N GLY A 287 8.98 -28.01 20.15
CA GLY A 287 8.47 -28.91 21.18
C GLY A 287 9.00 -30.35 21.05
N ILE A 288 9.09 -30.89 19.83
CA ILE A 288 9.67 -32.22 19.57
C ILE A 288 11.13 -32.24 20.00
N LEU A 289 11.93 -31.25 19.58
CA LEU A 289 13.34 -31.15 19.94
C LEU A 289 13.55 -31.07 21.45
N PHE A 290 12.72 -30.29 22.16
CA PHE A 290 12.76 -30.22 23.62
C PHE A 290 12.47 -31.57 24.28
N LEU A 291 11.45 -32.29 23.79
CA LEU A 291 11.07 -33.58 24.35
C LEU A 291 12.15 -34.64 24.12
N GLU A 292 12.78 -34.68 22.95
CA GLU A 292 13.90 -35.59 22.64
C GLU A 292 15.11 -35.36 23.56
N GLN A 293 15.42 -34.09 23.86
CA GLN A 293 16.45 -33.75 24.85
C GLN A 293 16.07 -34.20 26.26
N ALA A 294 14.78 -34.07 26.63
CA ALA A 294 14.29 -34.53 27.92
C ALA A 294 14.36 -36.05 28.07
N VAL A 295 14.00 -36.80 27.01
CA VAL A 295 14.15 -38.28 26.95
C VAL A 295 15.59 -38.66 27.22
N THR A 296 16.53 -38.10 26.44
CA THR A 296 17.97 -38.37 26.58
C THR A 296 18.46 -38.13 28.02
N ARG A 297 18.00 -37.06 28.67
CA ARG A 297 18.37 -36.75 30.05
C ARG A 297 17.78 -37.73 31.07
N CYS A 298 16.53 -38.14 30.90
CA CYS A 298 15.88 -39.12 31.76
C CYS A 298 16.51 -40.51 31.62
N GLU A 299 16.98 -40.87 30.43
CA GLU A 299 17.74 -42.11 30.20
C GLU A 299 19.07 -42.11 30.95
N ILE A 300 19.81 -40.99 30.92
CA ILE A 300 21.06 -40.82 31.67
C ILE A 300 20.83 -40.92 33.19
N SER A 301 19.74 -40.33 33.69
CA SER A 301 19.39 -40.39 35.13
C SER A 301 18.72 -41.68 35.57
N GLY A 302 18.40 -42.59 34.64
CA GLY A 302 17.74 -43.87 34.90
C GLY A 302 16.21 -43.78 35.12
N ASN A 303 15.59 -42.61 34.91
CA ASN A 303 14.15 -42.43 35.06
C ASN A 303 13.37 -42.87 33.80
N LYS A 304 13.24 -44.19 33.61
CA LYS A 304 12.62 -44.80 32.43
C LYS A 304 11.13 -44.46 32.24
N THR A 305 10.39 -44.29 33.34
CA THR A 305 8.95 -43.97 33.28
C THR A 305 8.74 -42.58 32.70
N GLU A 306 9.54 -41.62 33.13
CA GLU A 306 9.46 -40.24 32.64
C GLU A 306 9.97 -40.12 31.21
N ALA A 307 11.06 -40.82 30.86
CA ALA A 307 11.55 -40.92 29.49
C ALA A 307 10.45 -41.41 28.53
N ARG A 308 9.76 -42.51 28.87
CA ARG A 308 8.66 -43.03 28.06
C ARG A 308 7.51 -42.01 27.90
N SER A 309 7.17 -41.29 28.98
CA SER A 309 6.13 -40.27 28.91
C SER A 309 6.50 -39.11 27.97
N PHE A 310 7.77 -38.70 27.92
CA PHE A 310 8.23 -37.68 26.98
C PHE A 310 8.27 -38.18 25.54
N GLU A 311 8.68 -39.44 25.31
CA GLU A 311 8.66 -40.04 23.97
C GLU A 311 7.23 -40.10 23.40
N GLU A 312 6.26 -40.56 24.20
CA GLU A 312 4.85 -40.61 23.78
C GLU A 312 4.31 -39.22 23.41
N LYS A 313 4.72 -38.15 24.11
CA LYS A 313 4.37 -36.77 23.77
C LYS A 313 5.05 -36.30 22.49
N ALA A 314 6.31 -36.69 22.26
CA ALA A 314 7.06 -36.34 21.06
C ALA A 314 6.40 -36.97 19.82
N ASP A 315 6.02 -38.25 19.90
CA ASP A 315 5.30 -38.95 18.83
C ASP A 315 3.98 -38.28 18.46
N ILE A 316 3.19 -37.85 19.45
CA ILE A 316 1.95 -37.10 19.21
C ILE A 316 2.24 -35.80 18.45
N LEU A 317 3.29 -35.06 18.84
CA LEU A 317 3.67 -33.82 18.14
C LEU A 317 4.21 -34.09 16.73
N ARG A 318 4.96 -35.18 16.50
CA ARG A 318 5.44 -35.58 15.16
C ARG A 318 4.28 -35.82 14.20
N VAL A 319 3.25 -36.56 14.65
CA VAL A 319 2.05 -36.82 13.84
C VAL A 319 1.31 -35.52 13.51
N ARG A 320 1.14 -34.63 14.49
CA ARG A 320 0.46 -33.33 14.30
C ARG A 320 1.23 -32.39 13.38
N SER A 321 2.55 -32.29 13.57
CA SER A 321 3.42 -31.44 12.75
C SER A 321 3.39 -31.89 11.29
N LYS A 322 3.49 -33.21 11.04
CA LYS A 322 3.41 -33.77 9.68
C LYS A 322 2.08 -33.44 9.00
N ALA A 323 0.96 -33.65 9.69
CA ALA A 323 -0.36 -33.34 9.13
C ALA A 323 -0.53 -31.83 8.81
N LEU A 324 -0.02 -30.97 9.68
CA LEU A 324 -0.04 -29.51 9.46
C LEU A 324 0.84 -29.10 8.28
N LEU A 325 2.03 -29.72 8.14
CA LEU A 325 2.94 -29.45 7.03
C LEU A 325 2.32 -29.87 5.68
N GLU A 326 1.72 -31.06 5.61
CA GLU A 326 0.98 -31.52 4.41
C GLU A 326 -0.16 -30.56 4.06
N PHE A 327 -0.90 -30.07 5.06
CA PHE A 327 -1.95 -29.08 4.86
C PHE A 327 -1.39 -27.77 4.29
N ILE A 328 -0.32 -27.21 4.88
CA ILE A 328 0.30 -25.96 4.42
C ILE A 328 0.77 -26.08 2.96
N TYR A 329 1.42 -27.18 2.58
CA TYR A 329 1.86 -27.38 1.20
C TYR A 329 0.70 -27.55 0.21
N SER A 330 -0.39 -28.18 0.62
CA SER A 330 -1.58 -28.31 -0.22
C SER A 330 -2.23 -26.96 -0.55
N GLN A 331 -2.13 -25.97 0.35
CA GLN A 331 -2.64 -24.61 0.12
C GLN A 331 -1.77 -23.83 -0.89
N GLY A 332 -0.45 -23.99 -0.82
CA GLY A 332 0.48 -23.35 -1.76
C GLY A 332 0.23 -23.76 -3.22
N GLN A 333 -0.14 -25.02 -3.46
CA GLN A 333 -0.49 -25.51 -4.80
C GLN A 333 -1.84 -24.99 -5.31
N VAL A 334 -2.77 -24.64 -4.43
CA VAL A 334 -4.08 -24.07 -4.82
C VAL A 334 -3.94 -22.58 -5.15
N ASN A 335 -3.11 -21.83 -4.41
CA ASN A 335 -2.85 -20.42 -4.69
C ASN A 335 -2.16 -20.21 -6.05
N ASP A 336 -1.26 -21.10 -6.48
CA ASP A 336 -0.63 -21.05 -7.81
C ASP A 336 -1.62 -21.30 -8.97
N LEU A 337 -2.73 -22.01 -8.72
CA LEU A 337 -3.78 -22.28 -9.72
C LEU A 337 -4.82 -21.16 -9.84
N THR A 338 -4.86 -20.24 -8.88
CA THR A 338 -5.76 -19.06 -8.90
C THR A 338 -5.08 -17.78 -9.38
N ILE A 339 -3.78 -17.84 -9.69
CA ILE A 339 -2.96 -16.71 -10.20
C ILE A 339 -2.69 -16.83 -11.72
N SER A 340 -3.21 -17.87 -12.40
CA SER A 340 -3.06 -18.07 -13.85
C SER A 340 -4.20 -17.50 -14.68
#